data_AF-A0AAE3NWB9-F1
#
_entry.id   AF-A0AAE3NWB9-F1
#
_cell.length_a   1.000
_cell.length_b   1.000
_cell.length_c   1.000
_cell.angle_alpha   90.00
_cell.angle_beta   90.00
_cell.angle_gamma   90.00
#
_symmetry.space_group_name_H-M   'P 1'
#
loop_
_entity.id
_entity.type
_entity.pdbx_description
1 polymer ?
#
loop_
_entity_poly.entity_id
_entity_poly.type
_entity_poly.pdbx_seq_one_letter_code
_entity_poly.pdbx_strand_id
1 'polypeptide(L)'
;MGQDMHTPKATVIETIDAAKGNAEAARKVAEAARSGAVEIDFRAGRSVAMDRLPAEIAALEQLESVDLSSTEVTDLSPLVGLPRLRALTLSDSALTDLSQLTRMPALRALAVGGYGIASAEPLAALTELRELRLTVTGVTDIAPLAGLRQLEGLSLFATPVADVSPLAGLTGLGWLDLRDTEVVDLSPLTGLRAV
;
A
#
# COMPACT_ATOMS: atom_id res chain seq x y z
N MET A 1 -52.43 -0.79 32.70
CA MET A 1 -50.96 -0.82 32.62
C MET A 1 -50.57 -1.11 31.19
N GLY A 2 -50.27 -0.06 30.41
CA GLY A 2 -49.70 -0.22 29.08
C GLY A 2 -48.20 -0.48 29.20
N GLN A 3 -47.70 -1.51 28.53
CA GLN A 3 -46.28 -1.63 28.28
C GLN A 3 -46.01 -1.13 26.87
N ASP A 4 -45.42 0.05 26.78
CA ASP A 4 -44.85 0.58 25.55
C ASP A 4 -43.69 -0.31 25.14
N MET A 5 -43.94 -1.17 24.14
CA MET A 5 -42.88 -1.84 23.40
C MET A 5 -42.15 -0.78 22.56
N HIS A 6 -41.06 -0.27 23.12
CA HIS A 6 -40.06 0.49 22.39
C HIS A 6 -39.38 -0.47 21.40
N THR A 7 -39.83 -0.48 20.14
CA THR A 7 -39.08 -1.10 19.05
C THR A 7 -37.78 -0.31 18.88
N PRO A 8 -36.59 -0.97 18.91
CA PRO A 8 -35.36 -0.26 18.64
C PRO A 8 -35.41 0.24 17.19
N LYS A 9 -35.27 1.57 17.00
CA LYS A 9 -35.02 2.14 15.68
C LYS A 9 -33.79 1.45 15.10
N ALA A 10 -33.99 0.67 14.04
CA ALA A 10 -32.89 0.23 13.20
C ALA A 10 -32.11 1.50 12.82
N THR A 11 -30.88 1.61 13.33
CA THR A 11 -29.94 2.61 12.87
C THR A 11 -29.74 2.29 11.39
N VAL A 12 -30.17 3.18 10.52
CA VAL A 12 -29.79 3.13 9.11
C VAL A 12 -28.28 3.25 9.11
N ILE A 13 -27.58 2.12 9.04
CA ILE A 13 -26.20 2.12 8.61
C ILE A 13 -26.30 2.66 7.19
N GLU A 14 -25.93 3.93 6.99
CA GLU A 14 -25.79 4.50 5.66
C GLU A 14 -24.94 3.52 4.86
N THR A 15 -25.58 2.83 3.92
CA THR A 15 -24.88 1.90 3.05
C THR A 15 -23.82 2.74 2.33
N ILE A 16 -22.56 2.39 2.54
CA ILE A 16 -21.43 3.05 1.91
C ILE A 16 -21.64 2.92 0.39
N ASP A 17 -21.81 4.04 -0.30
CA ASP A 17 -22.21 4.06 -1.70
C ASP A 17 -20.97 4.04 -2.59
N ALA A 18 -20.62 2.83 -3.06
CA ALA A 18 -19.51 2.62 -3.98
C ALA A 18 -19.62 3.47 -5.26
N ALA A 19 -20.85 3.74 -5.74
CA ALA A 19 -21.05 4.57 -6.92
C ALA A 19 -20.66 6.04 -6.66
N LYS A 20 -20.91 6.56 -5.45
CA LYS A 20 -20.45 7.91 -5.07
C LYS A 20 -18.94 7.99 -4.98
N GLY A 21 -18.28 7.03 -4.33
CA GLY A 21 -16.81 7.05 -4.22
C GLY A 21 -16.13 6.88 -5.58
N ASN A 22 -16.66 6.01 -6.45
CA ASN A 22 -16.18 5.88 -7.83
C ASN A 22 -16.41 7.15 -8.67
N ALA A 23 -17.54 7.84 -8.50
CA ALA A 23 -17.80 9.11 -9.17
C ALA A 23 -16.89 10.23 -8.67
N GLU A 24 -16.57 10.26 -7.38
CA GLU A 24 -15.58 11.17 -6.80
C GLU A 24 -14.17 10.89 -7.35
N ALA A 25 -13.78 9.62 -7.40
CA ALA A 25 -12.51 9.20 -8.00
C ALA A 25 -12.39 9.67 -9.47
N ALA A 26 -13.45 9.50 -10.27
CA ALA A 26 -13.47 9.98 -11.66
C ALA A 26 -13.33 11.51 -11.74
N ARG A 27 -13.94 12.26 -10.81
CA ARG A 27 -13.78 13.72 -10.73
C ARG A 27 -12.34 14.11 -10.38
N LYS A 28 -11.72 13.42 -9.42
CA LYS A 28 -10.31 13.63 -9.03
C LYS A 28 -9.37 13.38 -10.23
N VAL A 29 -9.57 12.28 -10.97
CA VAL A 29 -8.80 12.00 -12.20
C VAL A 29 -9.00 13.09 -13.26
N ALA A 30 -10.23 13.52 -13.50
CA ALA A 30 -10.50 14.59 -14.46
C ALA A 30 -9.89 15.94 -14.03
N GLU A 31 -9.83 16.22 -12.74
CA GLU A 31 -9.15 17.40 -12.20
C GLU A 31 -7.63 17.31 -12.38
N ALA A 32 -7.03 16.18 -12.03
CA ALA A 32 -5.61 15.91 -12.24
C ALA A 32 -5.20 16.05 -13.72
N ALA A 33 -6.06 15.60 -14.64
CA ALA A 33 -5.85 15.79 -16.08
C ALA A 33 -5.80 17.27 -16.49
N ARG A 34 -6.65 18.12 -15.88
CA ARG A 34 -6.69 19.56 -16.18
C ARG A 34 -5.56 20.33 -15.53
N SER A 35 -5.12 19.92 -14.34
CA SER A 35 -4.08 20.62 -13.58
C SER A 35 -2.66 20.13 -13.90
N GLY A 36 -2.51 18.98 -14.55
CA GLY A 36 -1.21 18.34 -14.75
C GLY A 36 -0.65 17.79 -13.44
N ALA A 37 -1.50 17.38 -12.50
CA ALA A 37 -1.07 16.86 -11.21
C ALA A 37 -0.18 15.62 -11.40
N VAL A 38 0.91 15.57 -10.62
CA VAL A 38 1.85 14.45 -10.55
C VAL A 38 1.51 13.49 -9.41
N GLU A 39 0.52 13.82 -8.59
CA GLU A 39 0.05 13.00 -7.47
C GLU A 39 -1.47 12.98 -7.45
N ILE A 40 -2.06 11.83 -7.12
CA ILE A 40 -3.48 11.72 -6.82
C ILE A 40 -3.68 10.95 -5.52
N ASP A 41 -4.42 11.56 -4.61
CA ASP A 41 -4.89 10.96 -3.38
C ASP A 41 -6.36 10.52 -3.52
N PHE A 42 -6.58 9.21 -3.56
CA PHE A 42 -7.92 8.61 -3.59
C PHE A 42 -8.50 8.32 -2.20
N ARG A 43 -7.79 8.62 -1.10
CA ARG A 43 -8.35 8.49 0.24
C ARG A 43 -9.68 9.22 0.28
N ALA A 44 -10.71 8.45 0.58
CA ALA A 44 -12.05 8.94 0.79
C ALA A 44 -12.27 9.09 2.29
N GLY A 45 -13.00 10.13 2.71
CA GLY A 45 -13.54 10.18 4.06
C GLY A 45 -14.45 8.97 4.30
N ARG A 46 -14.70 8.64 5.59
CA ARG A 46 -15.47 7.46 6.09
C ARG A 46 -16.90 7.25 5.51
N SER A 47 -17.34 8.02 4.54
CA SER A 47 -18.71 8.05 4.00
C SER A 47 -18.87 7.50 2.58
N VAL A 48 -17.78 7.21 1.84
CA VAL A 48 -17.85 6.70 0.47
C VAL A 48 -16.76 5.65 0.21
N ALA A 49 -17.12 4.53 -0.41
CA ALA A 49 -16.19 3.47 -0.83
C ALA A 49 -15.82 3.67 -2.30
N MET A 50 -14.56 3.45 -2.64
CA MET A 50 -14.08 3.38 -4.02
C MET A 50 -13.60 1.96 -4.26
N ASP A 51 -14.28 1.21 -5.13
CA ASP A 51 -13.97 -0.20 -5.41
C ASP A 51 -13.20 -0.40 -6.72
N ARG A 52 -13.09 0.64 -7.55
CA ARG A 52 -12.39 0.59 -8.83
C ARG A 52 -11.71 1.90 -9.17
N LEU A 53 -10.56 1.79 -9.83
CA LEU A 53 -9.87 2.90 -10.47
C LEU A 53 -10.62 3.36 -11.74
N PRO A 54 -10.80 4.67 -11.95
CA PRO A 54 -11.23 5.20 -13.25
C PRO A 54 -10.20 4.85 -14.32
N ALA A 55 -10.63 4.28 -15.44
CA ALA A 55 -9.73 3.85 -16.51
C ALA A 55 -8.93 5.02 -17.13
N GLU A 56 -9.48 6.22 -17.06
CA GLU A 56 -8.88 7.46 -17.56
C GLU A 56 -7.57 7.83 -16.84
N ILE A 57 -7.31 7.26 -15.64
CA ILE A 57 -6.04 7.47 -14.93
C ILE A 57 -4.84 7.03 -15.77
N ALA A 58 -5.03 6.05 -16.66
CA ALA A 58 -3.98 5.53 -17.54
C ALA A 58 -3.48 6.59 -18.56
N ALA A 59 -4.23 7.67 -18.79
CA ALA A 59 -3.82 8.77 -19.66
C ALA A 59 -3.00 9.85 -18.94
N LEU A 60 -2.80 9.75 -17.62
CA LEU A 60 -2.03 10.72 -16.84
C LEU A 60 -0.53 10.38 -16.86
N GLU A 61 0.12 10.59 -18.00
CA GLU A 61 1.53 10.22 -18.21
C GLU A 61 2.51 10.93 -17.26
N GLN A 62 2.10 12.05 -16.66
CA GLN A 62 2.88 12.78 -15.67
C GLN A 62 2.75 12.24 -14.24
N LEU A 63 1.87 11.27 -13.99
CA LEU A 63 1.58 10.80 -12.64
C LEU A 63 2.79 10.05 -12.05
N GLU A 64 3.26 10.51 -10.91
CA GLU A 64 4.41 9.99 -10.17
C GLU A 64 4.00 9.27 -8.89
N SER A 65 2.88 9.67 -8.27
CA SER A 65 2.40 9.12 -7.00
C SER A 65 0.90 8.86 -7.01
N VAL A 66 0.48 7.72 -6.45
CA VAL A 66 -0.93 7.39 -6.22
C VAL A 66 -1.12 6.87 -4.80
N ASP A 67 -2.05 7.46 -4.06
CA ASP A 67 -2.51 6.94 -2.76
C ASP A 67 -3.88 6.28 -2.93
N LEU A 68 -3.93 4.96 -2.68
CA LEU A 68 -5.13 4.11 -2.68
C LEU A 68 -5.49 3.64 -1.26
N SER A 69 -4.94 4.28 -0.23
CA SER A 69 -5.21 3.90 1.15
C SER A 69 -6.70 4.02 1.48
N SER A 70 -7.20 3.12 2.31
CA SER A 70 -8.61 3.09 2.71
C SER A 70 -9.59 3.03 1.53
N THR A 71 -9.20 2.39 0.41
CA THR A 71 -10.08 2.08 -0.72
C THR A 71 -10.36 0.59 -0.82
N GLU A 72 -11.44 0.23 -1.50
CA GLU A 72 -11.81 -1.17 -1.79
C GLU A 72 -11.22 -1.64 -3.15
N VAL A 73 -10.31 -0.86 -3.73
CA VAL A 73 -9.68 -1.18 -5.01
C VAL A 73 -8.82 -2.43 -4.87
N THR A 74 -9.11 -3.42 -5.70
CA THR A 74 -8.35 -4.68 -5.80
C THR A 74 -7.73 -4.88 -7.18
N ASP A 75 -8.11 -4.07 -8.17
CA ASP A 75 -7.52 -4.11 -9.51
C ASP A 75 -6.66 -2.88 -9.78
N LEU A 76 -5.34 -3.09 -9.81
CA LEU A 76 -4.35 -2.07 -10.15
C LEU A 76 -4.07 -1.98 -11.66
N SER A 77 -4.78 -2.74 -12.50
CA SER A 77 -4.53 -2.75 -13.95
C SER A 77 -4.52 -1.36 -14.61
N PRO A 78 -5.31 -0.36 -14.18
CA PRO A 78 -5.24 0.98 -14.78
C PRO A 78 -3.95 1.76 -14.47
N LEU A 79 -3.18 1.36 -13.45
CA LEU A 79 -1.88 1.97 -13.13
C LEU A 79 -0.72 1.38 -13.93
N VAL A 80 -0.90 0.19 -14.49
CA VAL A 80 0.17 -0.52 -15.18
C VAL A 80 0.58 0.24 -16.44
N GLY A 81 1.88 0.47 -16.60
CA GLY A 81 2.44 1.14 -17.78
C GLY A 81 2.52 2.66 -17.67
N LEU A 82 2.07 3.28 -16.57
CA LEU A 82 2.29 4.70 -16.32
C LEU A 82 3.81 4.99 -16.28
N PRO A 83 4.36 5.81 -17.20
CA PRO A 83 5.80 5.87 -17.43
C PRO A 83 6.57 6.50 -16.27
N ARG A 84 5.90 7.35 -15.50
CA ARG A 84 6.48 8.11 -14.39
C ARG A 84 6.04 7.64 -13.01
N LEU A 85 5.16 6.64 -12.90
CA LEU A 85 4.71 6.19 -11.58
C LEU A 85 5.90 5.60 -10.80
N ARG A 86 6.16 6.17 -9.62
CA ARG A 86 7.26 5.79 -8.71
C ARG A 86 6.79 5.53 -7.29
N ALA A 87 5.65 6.08 -6.87
CA ALA A 87 5.14 5.91 -5.52
C ALA A 87 3.72 5.33 -5.53
N LEU A 88 3.49 4.33 -4.67
CA LEU A 88 2.17 3.74 -4.46
C LEU A 88 1.93 3.48 -2.98
N THR A 89 0.78 3.93 -2.48
CA THR A 89 0.33 3.68 -1.10
C THR A 89 -0.97 2.88 -1.12
N LEU A 90 -1.02 1.80 -0.34
CA LEU A 90 -2.10 0.79 -0.32
C LEU A 90 -2.50 0.43 1.13
N SER A 91 -2.23 1.32 2.10
CA SER A 91 -2.51 1.08 3.52
C SER A 91 -4.01 0.98 3.79
N ASP A 92 -4.44 -0.03 4.55
CA ASP A 92 -5.85 -0.28 4.84
C ASP A 92 -6.72 -0.42 3.57
N SER A 93 -6.15 -0.96 2.49
CA SER A 93 -6.89 -1.26 1.26
C SER A 93 -7.45 -2.69 1.29
N ALA A 94 -8.41 -2.98 0.40
CA ALA A 94 -8.91 -4.34 0.19
C ALA A 94 -7.94 -5.24 -0.61
N LEU A 95 -6.84 -4.69 -1.14
CA LEU A 95 -5.85 -5.45 -1.90
C LEU A 95 -4.99 -6.29 -0.95
N THR A 96 -5.23 -7.60 -0.95
CA THR A 96 -4.47 -8.57 -0.13
C THR A 96 -3.44 -9.37 -0.93
N ASP A 97 -3.66 -9.50 -2.24
CA ASP A 97 -2.71 -10.12 -3.18
C ASP A 97 -1.88 -9.03 -3.88
N LEU A 98 -0.56 -9.06 -3.66
CA LEU A 98 0.38 -8.12 -4.24
C LEU A 98 0.90 -8.54 -5.62
N SER A 99 0.41 -9.64 -6.20
CA SER A 99 0.90 -10.20 -7.47
C SER A 99 0.87 -9.19 -8.63
N GLN A 100 -0.09 -8.27 -8.65
CA GLN A 100 -0.18 -7.21 -9.65
C GLN A 100 1.01 -6.22 -9.61
N LEU A 101 1.68 -6.07 -8.46
CA LEU A 101 2.85 -5.20 -8.32
C LEU A 101 4.02 -5.64 -9.20
N THR A 102 4.12 -6.92 -9.54
CA THR A 102 5.16 -7.45 -10.44
C THR A 102 5.16 -6.78 -11.82
N ARG A 103 4.05 -6.16 -12.22
CA ARG A 103 3.87 -5.42 -13.47
C ARG A 103 4.26 -3.94 -13.37
N MET A 104 4.75 -3.49 -12.21
CA MET A 104 5.18 -2.12 -11.94
C MET A 104 6.62 -2.08 -11.36
N PRO A 105 7.62 -2.71 -12.03
CA PRO A 105 8.97 -2.87 -11.49
C PRO A 105 9.74 -1.55 -11.28
N ALA A 106 9.23 -0.44 -11.83
CA ALA A 106 9.84 0.88 -11.72
C ALA A 106 9.43 1.67 -10.46
N LEU A 107 8.59 1.10 -9.59
CA LEU A 107 8.26 1.70 -8.29
C LEU A 107 9.52 1.88 -7.45
N ARG A 108 9.60 3.03 -6.76
CA ARG A 108 10.68 3.44 -5.86
C ARG A 108 10.21 3.57 -4.41
N ALA A 109 8.94 3.89 -4.20
CA ALA A 109 8.34 3.96 -2.88
C ALA A 109 7.06 3.12 -2.87
N LEU A 110 6.96 2.21 -1.90
CA LEU A 110 5.78 1.40 -1.68
C LEU A 110 5.43 1.38 -0.21
N ALA A 111 4.18 1.72 0.10
CA ALA A 111 3.61 1.54 1.42
C ALA A 111 2.39 0.62 1.34
N VAL A 112 2.44 -0.50 2.03
CA VAL A 112 1.34 -1.46 2.15
C VAL A 112 1.10 -1.72 3.64
N GLY A 113 -0.17 -1.82 4.02
CA GLY A 113 -0.52 -2.14 5.40
C GLY A 113 -1.90 -2.74 5.50
N GLY A 114 -2.06 -3.62 6.49
CA GLY A 114 -3.28 -4.40 6.69
C GLY A 114 -2.97 -5.88 6.91
N TYR A 115 -3.67 -6.48 7.88
CA TYR A 115 -3.45 -7.87 8.31
C TYR A 115 -3.68 -8.92 7.21
N GLY A 116 -4.36 -8.55 6.11
CA GLY A 116 -4.59 -9.45 4.98
C GLY A 116 -3.37 -9.70 4.10
N ILE A 117 -2.32 -8.88 4.20
CA ILE A 117 -1.07 -9.08 3.46
C ILE A 117 -0.22 -10.14 4.16
N ALA A 118 -0.13 -11.33 3.59
CA ALA A 118 0.60 -12.46 4.18
C ALA A 118 1.91 -12.81 3.45
N SER A 119 2.12 -12.32 2.23
CA SER A 119 3.29 -12.66 1.41
C SER A 119 3.97 -11.42 0.85
N ALA A 120 5.30 -11.40 0.96
CA ALA A 120 6.17 -10.42 0.31
C ALA A 120 6.74 -10.92 -1.03
N GLU A 121 6.38 -12.12 -1.50
CA GLU A 121 6.96 -12.74 -2.71
C GLU A 121 6.87 -11.83 -3.96
N PRO A 122 5.74 -11.17 -4.25
CA PRO A 122 5.66 -10.27 -5.41
C PRO A 122 6.62 -9.09 -5.36
N LEU A 123 7.11 -8.72 -4.18
CA LEU A 123 8.01 -7.56 -3.99
C LEU A 123 9.41 -7.83 -4.53
N ALA A 124 9.81 -9.10 -4.73
CA ALA A 124 11.10 -9.44 -5.33
C ALA A 124 11.29 -8.87 -6.74
N ALA A 125 10.20 -8.58 -7.45
CA ALA A 125 10.23 -7.98 -8.78
C ALA A 125 10.49 -6.47 -8.78
N LEU A 126 10.39 -5.79 -7.63
CA LEU A 126 10.46 -4.34 -7.51
C LEU A 126 11.90 -3.85 -7.20
N THR A 127 12.86 -4.22 -8.05
CA THR A 127 14.29 -4.03 -7.79
C THR A 127 14.76 -2.56 -7.74
N GLU A 128 13.90 -1.62 -8.15
CA GLU A 128 14.14 -0.17 -8.08
C GLU A 128 13.62 0.47 -6.79
N LEU A 129 13.04 -0.31 -5.86
CA LEU A 129 12.57 0.20 -4.58
C LEU A 129 13.71 0.82 -3.77
N ARG A 130 13.45 2.02 -3.26
CA ARG A 130 14.28 2.77 -2.31
C ARG A 130 13.62 2.84 -0.94
N GLU A 131 12.30 2.96 -0.90
CA GLU A 131 11.54 2.94 0.33
C GLU A 131 10.45 1.86 0.29
N LEU A 132 10.45 1.00 1.29
CA LEU A 132 9.42 -0.01 1.49
C LEU A 132 8.87 0.07 2.92
N ARG A 133 7.55 0.20 3.03
CA ARG A 133 6.83 0.10 4.30
C ARG A 133 5.87 -1.08 4.23
N LEU A 134 6.18 -2.12 4.99
CA LEU A 134 5.27 -3.21 5.34
C LEU A 134 4.83 -2.95 6.79
N THR A 135 3.66 -2.35 6.98
CA THR A 135 3.19 -1.95 8.32
C THR A 135 1.93 -2.69 8.69
N VAL A 136 1.88 -3.33 9.85
CA VAL A 136 0.67 -4.03 10.33
C VAL A 136 0.24 -5.09 9.30
N THR A 137 1.14 -6.00 8.95
CA THR A 137 0.88 -7.09 7.98
C THR A 137 1.08 -8.46 8.63
N GLY A 138 0.57 -9.51 7.98
CA GLY A 138 0.81 -10.91 8.35
C GLY A 138 2.08 -11.52 7.74
N VAL A 139 2.98 -10.70 7.18
CA VAL A 139 4.21 -11.18 6.55
C VAL A 139 5.15 -11.73 7.61
N THR A 140 5.56 -12.99 7.44
CA THR A 140 6.57 -13.66 8.29
C THR A 140 7.89 -13.88 7.55
N ASP A 141 7.83 -14.19 6.26
CA ASP A 141 8.98 -14.44 5.40
C ASP A 141 9.32 -13.22 4.55
N ILE A 142 10.53 -12.70 4.73
CA ILE A 142 11.09 -11.56 4.00
C ILE A 142 12.28 -11.95 3.11
N ALA A 143 12.50 -13.25 2.85
CA ALA A 143 13.47 -13.71 1.85
C ALA A 143 13.35 -13.00 0.48
N PRO A 144 12.13 -12.68 -0.02
CA PRO A 144 11.96 -11.91 -1.26
C PRO A 144 12.65 -10.54 -1.27
N LEU A 145 12.92 -9.94 -0.09
CA LEU A 145 13.55 -8.62 0.01
C LEU A 145 15.07 -8.64 -0.20
N ALA A 146 15.72 -9.81 -0.14
CA ALA A 146 17.19 -9.93 -0.19
C ALA A 146 17.82 -9.37 -1.47
N GLY A 147 17.05 -9.31 -2.57
CA GLY A 147 17.49 -8.77 -3.86
C GLY A 147 17.34 -7.26 -4.01
N LEU A 148 16.64 -6.57 -3.10
CA LEU A 148 16.26 -5.15 -3.23
C LEU A 148 17.41 -4.22 -2.81
N ARG A 149 18.56 -4.34 -3.48
CA ARG A 149 19.82 -3.68 -3.10
C ARG A 149 19.80 -2.15 -3.21
N GLN A 150 18.77 -1.57 -3.83
CA GLN A 150 18.55 -0.12 -3.86
C GLN A 150 17.78 0.41 -2.64
N LEU A 151 17.31 -0.46 -1.73
CA LEU A 151 16.59 -0.02 -0.55
C LEU A 151 17.47 0.86 0.34
N GLU A 152 16.95 2.05 0.61
CA GLU A 152 17.48 3.07 1.52
C GLU A 152 16.65 3.11 2.80
N GLY A 153 15.39 2.67 2.75
CA GLY A 153 14.46 2.70 3.86
C GLY A 153 13.55 1.48 3.92
N LEU A 154 13.50 0.83 5.08
CA LEU A 154 12.62 -0.32 5.31
C LEU A 154 11.90 -0.23 6.65
N SER A 155 10.57 -0.34 6.63
CA SER A 155 9.75 -0.56 7.81
C SER A 155 9.12 -1.94 7.75
N LEU A 156 9.32 -2.73 8.80
CA LEU A 156 8.62 -3.98 9.10
C LEU A 156 7.75 -3.83 10.35
N PHE A 157 7.38 -2.60 10.69
CA PHE A 157 6.60 -2.28 11.89
C PHE A 157 5.35 -3.15 12.02
N ALA A 158 5.15 -3.74 13.20
CA ALA A 158 3.99 -4.59 13.50
C ALA A 158 3.81 -5.73 12.48
N THR A 159 4.88 -6.47 12.21
CA THR A 159 4.85 -7.69 11.37
C THR A 159 5.42 -8.87 12.16
N PRO A 160 4.92 -10.10 11.99
CA PRO A 160 5.42 -11.29 12.70
C PRO A 160 6.74 -11.82 12.12
N VAL A 161 7.61 -10.95 11.61
CA VAL A 161 8.93 -11.32 11.11
C VAL A 161 9.85 -11.63 12.29
N ALA A 162 10.52 -12.78 12.23
CA ALA A 162 11.52 -13.19 13.23
C ALA A 162 12.94 -13.29 12.67
N ASP A 163 13.10 -13.60 11.38
CA ASP A 163 14.39 -13.75 10.70
C ASP A 163 14.69 -12.57 9.79
N VAL A 164 15.75 -11.84 10.12
CA VAL A 164 16.26 -10.68 9.34
C VAL A 164 17.52 -11.01 8.54
N SER A 165 17.92 -12.27 8.46
CA SER A 165 19.03 -12.73 7.60
C SER A 165 18.93 -12.27 6.15
N PRO A 166 17.73 -12.20 5.52
CA PRO A 166 17.59 -11.65 4.17
C PRO A 166 18.08 -10.20 4.02
N LEU A 167 18.12 -9.41 5.09
CA LEU A 167 18.52 -8.00 5.06
C LEU A 167 20.04 -7.80 5.09
N ALA A 168 20.84 -8.84 5.37
CA ALA A 168 22.29 -8.73 5.58
C ALA A 168 23.05 -8.11 4.39
N GLY A 169 22.53 -8.26 3.17
CA GLY A 169 23.11 -7.71 1.95
C GLY A 169 22.67 -6.28 1.60
N LEU A 170 21.71 -5.69 2.32
CA LEU A 170 21.10 -4.39 2.01
C LEU A 170 21.90 -3.23 2.59
N THR A 171 23.18 -3.17 2.23
CA THR A 171 24.16 -2.19 2.77
C THR A 171 23.85 -0.72 2.48
N GLY A 172 22.86 -0.44 1.62
CA GLY A 172 22.36 0.90 1.32
C GLY A 172 21.27 1.40 2.29
N LEU A 173 20.77 0.56 3.20
CA LEU A 173 19.74 0.95 4.17
C LEU A 173 20.25 2.05 5.10
N GLY A 174 19.65 3.24 5.00
CA GLY A 174 19.86 4.36 5.89
C GLY A 174 18.94 4.35 7.11
N TRP A 175 17.77 3.70 7.01
CA TRP A 175 16.88 3.49 8.16
C TRP A 175 16.16 2.15 8.09
N LEU A 176 15.97 1.55 9.28
CA LEU A 176 15.29 0.28 9.46
C LEU A 176 14.39 0.35 10.71
N ASP A 177 13.11 0.03 10.55
CA ASP A 177 12.16 -0.06 11.65
C ASP A 177 11.70 -1.50 11.86
N LEU A 178 12.08 -2.07 13.01
CA LEU A 178 11.73 -3.42 13.46
C LEU A 178 10.84 -3.41 14.72
N ARG A 179 10.24 -2.26 15.07
CA ARG A 179 9.36 -2.19 16.23
C ARG A 179 8.15 -3.10 16.04
N ASP A 180 7.71 -3.73 17.13
CA ASP A 180 6.60 -4.68 17.13
C ASP A 180 6.78 -5.85 16.14
N THR A 181 8.02 -6.30 15.97
CA THR A 181 8.36 -7.56 15.29
C THR A 181 8.72 -8.67 16.28
N GLU A 182 8.94 -9.89 15.79
CA GLU A 182 9.41 -11.04 16.57
C GLU A 182 10.94 -11.22 16.51
N VAL A 183 11.66 -10.24 15.95
CA VAL A 183 13.12 -10.30 15.77
C VAL A 183 13.82 -10.23 17.12
N VAL A 184 14.62 -11.25 17.42
CA VAL A 184 15.44 -11.33 18.63
C VAL A 184 16.95 -11.37 18.32
N ASP A 185 17.33 -11.81 17.12
CA ASP A 185 18.73 -11.85 16.67
C ASP A 185 18.98 -10.77 15.61
N LEU A 186 19.85 -9.82 15.96
CA LEU A 186 20.29 -8.74 15.08
C LEU A 186 21.68 -8.98 14.50
N SER A 187 22.31 -10.13 14.77
CA SER A 187 23.62 -10.49 14.21
C SER A 187 23.69 -10.42 12.68
N PRO A 188 22.62 -10.71 11.91
CA PRO A 188 22.66 -10.55 10.45
C PRO A 188 22.79 -9.09 9.99
N LEU A 189 22.46 -8.12 10.85
CA LEU A 189 22.46 -6.70 10.52
C LEU A 189 23.81 -6.03 10.80
N THR A 190 24.81 -6.78 11.28
CA THR A 190 26.15 -6.24 11.61
C THR A 190 26.88 -5.60 10.42
N GLY A 191 26.49 -5.94 9.19
CA GLY A 191 27.01 -5.33 7.96
C GLY A 191 26.35 -4.01 7.55
N LEU A 192 25.23 -3.62 8.19
CA LEU A 192 24.56 -2.35 7.89
C LEU A 192 25.35 -1.19 8.50
N ARG A 193 25.61 -0.17 7.68
CA ARG A 193 26.31 1.04 8.13
C ARG A 193 25.26 2.08 8.50
N ALA A 194 25.33 2.62 9.72
CA ALA A 194 24.58 3.82 10.05
C ALA A 194 25.04 4.97 9.12
N VAL A 195 24.08 5.68 8.54
CA VAL A 195 24.31 6.89 7.73
C VAL A 195 24.38 8.10 8.65
#